data_AF-A0A6B1KU00-F1
#
_entry.id   AF-A0A6B1KU00-F1
#
_cell.length_a   1.000
_cell.length_b   1.000
_cell.length_c   1.000
_cell.angle_alpha   90.00
_cell.angle_beta   90.00
_cell.angle_gamma   90.00
#
_symmetry.space_group_name_H-M   'P 1'
#
loop_
_entity.id
_entity.type
_entity.pdbx_description
1 polymer ?
#
loop_
_entity_poly.entity_id
_entity_poly.type
_entity_poly.pdbx_seq_one_letter_code
_entity_poly.pdbx_strand_id
1 'polypeptide(L)'
;MENIKTPVLRRISSKIGGAVAIGALASMAVLTASPMANAANEPNWTNGCRGYWYTTSFHGYCSSVTRAGDFQLFGGCNNEPNYYGKWIELSRGYSGKFDADECTFKVNSASVFYSN
;
A
#
# COMPACT_ATOMS: atom_id res chain seq x y z
N MET A 1 -12.85 26.04 47.87
CA MET A 1 -12.19 24.71 47.86
C MET A 1 -13.23 23.73 47.34
N GLU A 2 -13.25 23.48 46.04
CA GLU A 2 -14.21 22.55 45.44
C GLU A 2 -13.46 21.62 44.49
N ASN A 3 -13.60 20.33 44.79
CA ASN A 3 -12.91 19.19 44.25
C ASN A 3 -13.87 18.51 43.29
N ILE A 4 -13.60 18.57 41.97
CA ILE A 4 -14.53 18.05 40.96
C ILE A 4 -13.99 16.73 40.41
N LYS A 5 -14.72 15.66 40.76
CA LYS A 5 -14.63 14.31 40.21
C LYS A 5 -14.77 14.32 38.69
N THR A 6 -13.87 13.61 38.03
CA THR A 6 -13.87 13.26 36.61
C THR A 6 -15.04 12.34 36.25
N PRO A 7 -15.85 12.66 35.22
CA PRO A 7 -16.67 11.66 34.54
C PRO A 7 -15.92 11.02 33.36
N VAL A 8 -15.96 9.69 33.33
CA VAL A 8 -15.52 8.81 32.24
C VAL A 8 -16.31 9.12 30.97
N LEU A 9 -15.62 9.58 29.91
CA LEU A 9 -16.27 9.84 28.62
C LEU A 9 -16.35 8.56 27.78
N ARG A 10 -17.59 8.11 27.66
CA ARG A 10 -18.11 7.02 26.85
C ARG A 10 -17.77 7.22 25.36
N ARG A 11 -17.20 6.19 24.71
CA ARG A 11 -17.01 6.11 23.25
C ARG A 11 -18.35 6.26 22.53
N ILE A 12 -18.40 7.14 21.53
CA ILE A 12 -19.35 7.06 20.43
C ILE A 12 -18.61 7.20 19.10
N SER A 13 -19.04 6.34 18.19
CA SER A 13 -18.48 5.94 16.91
C SER A 13 -18.77 6.92 15.77
N SER A 14 -17.91 6.85 14.75
CA SER A 14 -18.22 6.96 13.31
C SER A 14 -18.67 8.27 12.66
N LYS A 15 -17.82 8.65 11.71
CA LYS A 15 -18.09 9.26 10.39
C LYS A 15 -18.59 10.70 10.31
N ILE A 16 -17.68 11.53 9.78
CA ILE A 16 -17.90 12.63 8.82
C ILE A 16 -18.91 13.70 9.28
N GLY A 17 -18.39 14.84 9.73
CA GLY A 17 -19.20 16.05 9.86
C GLY A 17 -18.50 17.20 10.57
N GLY A 18 -18.16 18.24 9.81
CA GLY A 18 -18.04 19.63 10.26
C GLY A 18 -17.11 19.94 11.44
N ALA A 19 -15.86 20.31 11.15
CA ALA A 19 -14.99 20.94 12.14
C ALA A 19 -15.08 22.47 12.02
N VAL A 20 -15.77 23.13 12.95
CA VAL A 20 -15.54 24.54 13.27
C VAL A 20 -15.09 24.60 14.72
N ALA A 21 -13.83 24.94 14.93
CA ALA A 21 -13.35 25.47 16.20
C ALA A 21 -12.19 26.43 15.91
N ILE A 22 -12.48 27.73 16.08
CA ILE A 22 -11.52 28.83 16.02
C ILE A 22 -10.75 28.82 17.35
N GLY A 23 -9.42 28.74 17.28
CA GLY A 23 -8.52 28.85 18.43
C GLY A 23 -7.07 28.99 17.98
N ALA A 24 -6.52 30.20 18.11
CA ALA A 24 -5.19 30.55 17.64
C ALA A 24 -4.08 29.97 18.54
N LEU A 25 -3.23 29.12 17.97
CA LEU A 25 -1.88 28.83 18.43
C LEU A 25 -0.98 28.79 17.20
N ALA A 26 -0.01 29.71 17.12
CA ALA A 26 1.03 29.69 16.10
C ALA A 26 1.97 28.52 16.39
N SER A 27 1.72 27.38 15.76
CA SER A 27 2.62 26.22 15.75
C SER A 27 3.02 25.97 14.30
N MET A 28 4.34 25.99 14.06
CA MET A 28 5.02 25.71 12.80
C MET A 28 4.12 25.00 11.78
N ALA A 29 3.75 25.70 10.71
CA ALA A 29 3.30 25.05 9.50
C ALA A 29 4.51 24.30 8.94
N VAL A 30 4.85 23.16 9.53
CA VAL A 30 5.41 22.07 8.75
C VAL A 30 4.29 21.78 7.79
N LEU A 31 4.40 22.36 6.59
CA LEU A 31 3.67 21.89 5.44
C LEU A 31 4.04 20.41 5.38
N THR A 32 3.22 19.57 6.00
CA THR A 32 3.31 18.13 5.85
C THR A 32 2.89 17.92 4.41
N ALA A 33 3.83 18.12 3.49
CA ALA A 33 3.79 17.45 2.21
C ALA A 33 3.74 15.98 2.59
N SER A 34 2.53 15.45 2.73
CA SER A 34 2.30 14.03 2.76
C SER A 34 3.11 13.48 1.59
N PRO A 35 4.03 12.52 1.80
CA PRO A 35 4.77 11.95 0.69
C PRO A 35 3.74 11.55 -0.34
N MET A 36 3.84 12.14 -1.52
CA MET A 36 2.92 11.87 -2.62
C MET A 36 3.06 10.37 -2.85
N ALA A 37 2.02 9.61 -2.48
CA ALA A 37 2.03 8.16 -2.67
C ALA A 37 1.91 7.95 -4.17
N ASN A 38 3.04 7.97 -4.86
CA ASN A 38 3.10 7.76 -6.30
C ASN A 38 2.86 6.28 -6.54
N ALA A 39 1.60 5.94 -6.81
CA ALA A 39 1.26 4.63 -7.33
C ALA A 39 1.72 4.56 -8.79
N ALA A 40 2.56 3.58 -9.07
CA ALA A 40 2.99 3.23 -10.42
C ALA A 40 2.71 1.74 -10.64
N ASN A 41 2.68 1.35 -11.91
CA ASN A 41 2.40 -0.03 -12.30
C ASN A 41 3.23 -0.43 -13.50
N GLU A 42 3.38 -1.74 -13.62
CA GLU A 42 4.05 -2.32 -14.77
C GLU A 42 3.18 -2.07 -16.02
N PRO A 43 3.78 -1.63 -17.13
CA PRO A 43 3.02 -1.34 -18.35
C PRO A 43 2.43 -2.61 -18.97
N ASN A 44 3.10 -3.75 -18.80
CA ASN A 44 2.71 -5.02 -19.38
C ASN A 44 1.99 -5.90 -18.37
N TRP A 45 1.05 -6.70 -18.86
CA TRP A 45 0.36 -7.72 -18.08
C TRP A 45 0.90 -9.10 -18.43
N THR A 46 1.38 -9.83 -17.42
CA THR A 46 1.80 -11.23 -17.50
C THR A 46 0.62 -12.12 -17.14
N ASN A 47 0.01 -12.78 -18.13
CA ASN A 47 -1.14 -13.69 -17.95
C ASN A 47 -2.30 -13.10 -17.12
N GLY A 48 -2.57 -11.80 -17.26
CA GLY A 48 -3.63 -11.10 -16.51
C GLY A 48 -3.23 -10.63 -15.12
N CYS A 49 -1.94 -10.71 -14.78
CA CYS A 49 -1.31 -10.17 -13.58
C CYS A 49 -0.24 -9.12 -13.91
N ARG A 50 0.01 -8.17 -13.01
CA ARG A 50 1.10 -7.20 -13.15
C ARG A 50 1.57 -6.66 -11.80
N GLY A 51 2.77 -6.10 -11.77
CA GLY A 51 3.31 -5.42 -10.59
C GLY A 51 2.70 -4.03 -10.39
N TYR A 52 2.44 -3.68 -9.14
CA TYR A 52 2.13 -2.31 -8.70
C TYR A 52 3.08 -1.93 -7.59
N TRP A 53 3.58 -0.71 -7.64
CA TRP A 53 4.45 -0.18 -6.60
C TRP A 53 4.07 1.24 -6.21
N TYR A 54 4.49 1.60 -5.03
CA TYR A 54 4.33 2.91 -4.42
C TYR A 54 5.73 3.44 -4.06
N THR A 55 5.78 4.41 -3.16
CA THR A 55 7.05 4.95 -2.66
C THR A 55 7.93 3.84 -2.09
N THR A 56 7.44 3.04 -1.14
CA THR A 56 8.22 1.98 -0.46
C THR A 56 7.61 0.59 -0.59
N SER A 57 6.31 0.48 -0.88
CA SER A 57 5.61 -0.80 -0.95
C SER A 57 5.30 -1.23 -2.37
N PHE A 58 5.19 -2.53 -2.60
CA PHE A 58 4.78 -3.08 -3.89
C PHE A 58 4.01 -4.39 -3.71
N HIS A 59 3.22 -4.76 -4.71
CA HIS A 59 2.41 -5.96 -4.72
C HIS A 59 2.14 -6.46 -6.14
N GLY A 60 1.82 -7.75 -6.25
CA GLY A 60 1.27 -8.32 -7.46
C GLY A 60 -0.25 -8.15 -7.48
N TYR A 61 -0.83 -7.84 -8.63
CA TYR A 61 -2.28 -7.79 -8.78
C TYR A 61 -2.70 -8.45 -10.10
N CYS A 62 -3.70 -9.31 -10.01
CA CYS A 62 -4.34 -9.95 -11.13
C CYS A 62 -5.75 -9.41 -11.33
N SER A 63 -6.08 -9.00 -12.56
CA SER A 63 -7.46 -8.66 -12.92
C SER A 63 -8.27 -9.93 -13.16
N SER A 64 -7.69 -10.86 -13.92
CA SER A 64 -8.18 -12.23 -14.10
C SER A 64 -7.06 -13.06 -14.68
N VAL A 65 -6.59 -14.08 -13.94
CA VAL A 65 -5.51 -14.96 -14.40
C VAL A 65 -5.96 -15.71 -15.66
N THR A 66 -5.25 -15.52 -16.78
CA THR A 66 -5.61 -16.14 -18.06
C THR A 66 -5.08 -17.57 -18.19
N ARG A 67 -3.95 -17.88 -17.55
CA ARG A 67 -3.32 -19.20 -17.49
C ARG A 67 -2.94 -19.55 -16.05
N ALA A 68 -3.37 -20.71 -15.59
CA ALA A 68 -2.96 -21.22 -14.29
C ALA A 68 -1.47 -21.59 -14.32
N GLY A 69 -0.77 -21.36 -13.21
CA GLY A 69 0.66 -21.64 -13.07
C GLY A 69 1.25 -20.87 -11.90
N ASP A 70 2.58 -20.88 -11.83
CA ASP A 70 3.32 -20.22 -10.77
C ASP A 70 3.64 -18.78 -11.16
N PHE A 71 3.34 -17.86 -10.25
CA PHE A 71 3.62 -16.44 -10.39
C PHE A 71 4.60 -15.99 -9.32
N GLN A 72 5.54 -15.12 -9.68
CA GLN A 72 6.48 -14.51 -8.74
C GLN A 72 6.46 -13.00 -8.88
N LEU A 73 6.42 -12.31 -7.74
CA LEU A 73 6.55 -10.87 -7.68
C LEU A 73 8.02 -10.48 -7.51
N PHE A 74 8.47 -9.51 -8.30
CA PHE A 74 9.77 -8.87 -8.16
C PHE A 74 9.60 -7.40 -7.78
N GLY A 75 10.43 -6.93 -6.85
CA GLY A 75 10.54 -5.54 -6.44
C GLY A 75 11.95 -5.01 -6.70
N GLY A 76 12.09 -4.04 -7.60
CA GLY A 76 13.34 -3.33 -7.83
C GLY A 76 13.53 -2.25 -6.77
N CYS A 77 14.28 -2.54 -5.71
CA CYS A 77 14.51 -1.59 -4.63
C CYS A 77 15.66 -0.64 -4.92
N ASN A 78 15.57 0.59 -4.43
CA ASN A 78 16.59 1.62 -4.64
C ASN A 78 17.62 1.63 -3.51
N ASN A 79 18.91 1.52 -3.85
CA ASN A 79 20.03 1.51 -2.90
C ASN A 79 19.97 0.37 -1.86
N GLU A 80 19.25 -0.71 -2.16
CA GLU A 80 19.19 -1.93 -1.37
C GLU A 80 18.99 -3.14 -2.32
N PRO A 81 19.19 -4.38 -1.86
CA PRO A 81 18.97 -5.56 -2.68
C PRO A 81 17.54 -5.62 -3.22
N ASN A 82 17.41 -6.07 -4.47
CA ASN A 82 16.08 -6.30 -5.05
C ASN A 82 15.36 -7.44 -4.30
N TYR A 83 14.04 -7.32 -4.22
CA TYR A 83 13.19 -8.35 -3.68
C TYR A 83 12.74 -9.33 -4.76
N TYR A 84 12.81 -10.62 -4.43
CA TYR A 84 12.19 -11.69 -5.19
C TYR A 84 11.26 -12.46 -4.26
N GLY A 85 9.97 -12.37 -4.53
CA GLY A 85 8.95 -13.10 -3.78
C GLY A 85 9.04 -14.59 -4.02
N LYS A 86 8.21 -15.35 -3.31
CA LYS A 86 8.06 -16.78 -3.60
C LYS A 86 7.25 -17.00 -4.87
N TRP A 87 7.46 -18.14 -5.51
CA TRP A 87 6.53 -18.63 -6.53
C TRP A 87 5.21 -19.02 -5.85
N ILE A 88 4.10 -18.52 -6.38
CA ILE A 88 2.75 -18.75 -5.89
C ILE A 88 1.91 -19.29 -7.03
N GLU A 89 1.37 -20.49 -6.86
CA GLU A 89 0.43 -21.07 -7.80
C GLU A 89 -0.88 -20.27 -7.77
N LEU A 90 -1.28 -19.70 -8.92
CA LEU A 90 -2.56 -19.03 -9.09
C LEU A 90 -3.41 -19.78 -10.10
N SER A 91 -4.65 -20.06 -9.73
CA SER A 91 -5.62 -20.70 -10.62
C SER A 91 -6.14 -19.75 -11.68
N ARG A 92 -6.54 -20.29 -12.84
CA ARG A 92 -7.21 -19.54 -13.89
C ARG A 92 -8.47 -18.86 -13.36
N GLY A 93 -8.66 -17.60 -13.69
CA GLY A 93 -9.77 -16.77 -13.23
C GLY A 93 -9.53 -16.07 -11.90
N TYR A 94 -8.42 -16.35 -11.19
CA TYR A 94 -8.06 -15.61 -9.97
C TYR A 94 -7.98 -14.10 -10.23
N SER A 95 -8.54 -13.33 -9.31
CA SER A 95 -8.58 -11.87 -9.35
C SER A 95 -8.30 -11.35 -7.95
N GLY A 96 -7.39 -10.40 -7.83
CA GLY A 96 -6.98 -9.84 -6.55
C GLY A 96 -5.48 -9.64 -6.44
N LYS A 97 -5.05 -9.26 -5.23
CA LYS A 97 -3.65 -9.05 -4.92
C LYS A 97 -3.00 -10.37 -4.50
N PHE A 98 -1.84 -10.66 -5.08
CA PHE A 98 -0.99 -11.77 -4.67
C PHE A 98 0.39 -11.22 -4.34
N ASP A 99 0.92 -11.63 -3.20
CA ASP A 99 2.19 -11.18 -2.65
C ASP A 99 2.30 -9.65 -2.45
N ALA A 100 2.96 -9.25 -1.37
CA ALA A 100 3.19 -7.84 -1.08
C ALA A 100 4.38 -7.72 -0.14
N ASP A 101 5.26 -6.77 -0.45
CA ASP A 101 6.43 -6.49 0.37
C ASP A 101 6.80 -4.99 0.25
N GLU A 102 7.81 -4.58 1.00
CA GLU A 102 8.26 -3.22 1.12
C GLU A 102 9.79 -3.13 1.00
N CYS A 103 10.26 -2.21 0.17
CA CYS A 103 11.63 -1.73 0.21
C CYS A 103 11.78 -0.70 1.32
N THR A 104 12.95 -0.62 1.94
CA THR A 104 13.25 0.31 3.04
C THR A 104 13.17 1.77 2.60
N PHE A 105 13.75 2.10 1.44
CA PHE A 105 13.90 3.49 1.00
C PHE A 105 12.96 3.86 -0.12
N LYS A 106 12.98 3.07 -1.20
CA LYS A 106 12.16 3.34 -2.36
C LYS A 106 12.03 2.11 -3.26
N VAL A 107 10.86 1.93 -3.88
CA VAL A 107 10.65 1.02 -5.00
C VAL A 107 10.81 1.77 -6.32
N ASN A 108 11.69 1.27 -7.18
CA ASN A 108 11.87 1.79 -8.54
C ASN A 108 10.95 1.10 -9.55
N SER A 109 10.68 -0.20 -9.36
CA SER A 109 9.78 -0.97 -10.21
C SER A 109 9.22 -2.19 -9.47
N ALA A 110 8.11 -2.72 -9.95
CA ALA A 110 7.67 -4.08 -9.62
C ALA A 110 7.23 -4.80 -10.88
N SER A 111 7.59 -6.08 -10.99
CA SER A 111 7.30 -6.92 -12.15
C SER A 111 6.76 -8.28 -11.75
N VAL A 112 5.95 -8.87 -12.61
CA VAL A 112 5.40 -10.22 -12.39
C VAL A 112 5.99 -11.20 -13.40
N PHE A 113 6.60 -12.25 -12.88
CA PHE A 113 7.09 -13.39 -13.64
C PHE A 113 6.12 -14.56 -13.58
N TYR A 114 6.19 -15.42 -14.59
CA TYR A 114 5.35 -16.60 -14.74
C TYR A 114 6.19 -17.82 -15.10
N SER A 115 5.88 -18.95 -14.47
CA SER A 115 6.43 -20.28 -14.76
C SER A 115 5.28 -21.30 -14.84
N ASN A 116 5.48 -22.38 -15.61
CA ASN A 116 4.51 -23.47 -15.76
C ASN A 116 5.18 -24.82 -15.52
#